data_AF-A0A6P0Z991-F1
#
_entry.id   AF-A0A6P0Z991-F1
#
_cell.length_a   1.000
_cell.length_b   1.000
_cell.length_c   1.000
_cell.angle_alpha   90.00
_cell.angle_beta   90.00
_cell.angle_gamma   90.00
#
_symmetry.space_group_name_H-M   'P 1'
#
loop_
_entity.id
_entity.type
_entity.pdbx_description
1 polymer ?
#
loop_
_entity_poly.entity_id
_entity_poly.type
_entity_poly.pdbx_seq_one_letter_code
_entity_poly.pdbx_strand_id
1 'polypeptide(L)' 'MIIGIDDAKRRVSLSIKVLEKHPGEVLESLETVMTEAPDRADKAKTAILRGDAESTDNSSPPS' A
#
# COMPACT_ATOMS: atom_id res chain seq x y z
N MET A 1 5.84 6.95 0.10
CA MET A 1 5.20 6.52 -1.17
C MET A 1 3.98 7.40 -1.40
N ILE A 2 3.79 7.93 -2.61
CA ILE A 2 2.59 8.71 -2.97
C ILE A 2 1.53 7.72 -3.43
N ILE A 3 0.34 7.79 -2.84
CA ILE A 3 -0.78 6.85 -3.08
C ILE A 3 -2.03 7.54 -3.64
N GLY A 4 -1.91 8.82 -3.99
CA GLY A 4 -3.01 9.59 -4.55
C GLY A 4 -2.65 11.05 -4.66
N ILE A 5 -3.17 11.68 -5.71
CA ILE A 5 -3.06 13.11 -5.96
C ILE A 5 -4.48 13.65 -6.14
N ASP A 6 -4.87 14.59 -5.28
CA ASP A 6 -6.10 15.37 -5.42
C ASP A 6 -5.74 16.71 -6.05
N ASP A 7 -5.88 16.79 -7.38
CA ASP A 7 -5.53 17.99 -8.13
C ASP A 7 -6.46 19.17 -7.85
N ALA A 8 -7.74 18.92 -7.56
CA ALA A 8 -8.71 19.96 -7.24
C ALA A 8 -8.35 20.71 -5.96
N LYS A 9 -7.80 20.00 -4.97
CA LYS A 9 -7.35 20.58 -3.69
C LYS A 9 -5.84 20.73 -3.59
N ARG A 10 -5.09 20.36 -4.62
CA ARG A 10 -3.61 20.36 -4.67
C ARG A 10 -3.00 19.60 -3.49
N ARG A 11 -3.54 18.41 -3.18
CA ARG A 11 -3.09 17.57 -2.05
C ARG A 11 -2.49 16.26 -2.54
N VAL A 12 -1.56 15.73 -1.75
CA VAL A 12 -0.91 14.44 -2.01
C VAL A 12 -1.12 13.54 -0.81
N SER A 13 -1.63 12.34 -1.04
CA SER A 13 -1.78 11.30 -0.02
C SER A 13 -0.51 10.47 0.05
N LEU A 14 0.07 10.37 1.24
CA LEU A 14 1.26 9.56 1.52
C LEU A 14 0.93 8.51 2.58
N SER A 15 1.38 7.27 2.37
CA SER A 15 1.28 6.22 3.37
C SER A 15 2.63 5.59 3.69
N ILE A 16 2.74 5.14 4.94
CA ILE A 16 3.75 4.18 5.40
C ILE A 16 3.03 2.85 5.58
N LYS A 17 3.50 1.79 4.92
CA LYS A 17 2.93 0.46 5.06
C LYS A 17 3.71 -0.31 6.12
N VAL A 18 2.98 -0.94 7.04
CA VAL A 18 3.56 -1.88 8.01
C VAL A 18 3.93 -3.16 7.26
N LEU A 19 5.17 -3.63 7.45
CA LEU A 19 5.68 -4.85 6.81
C LEU A 19 5.60 -6.08 7.74
N GLU A 20 5.17 -5.88 8.99
CA GLU A 20 4.86 -6.97 9.92
C GLU A 20 3.56 -7.67 9.51
N LYS A 21 3.54 -9.01 9.61
CA LYS A 21 2.35 -9.84 9.36
C LYS A 21 1.33 -9.73 10.50
N HIS A 22 1.81 -9.62 11.72
CA HIS A 22 1.02 -9.40 12.92
C HIS A 22 1.79 -8.48 13.89
N PRO A 23 1.08 -7.78 14.79
CA PRO A 23 1.72 -6.90 15.75
C PRO A 23 2.77 -7.65 16.58
N GLY A 24 3.97 -7.07 16.70
CA GLY A 24 5.02 -7.63 17.55
C GLY A 24 5.87 -8.72 16.90
N GLU A 25 5.67 -9.06 15.63
CA GLU A 25 6.49 -10.03 14.89
C GLU A 25 8.00 -9.70 14.99
N VAL A 26 8.35 -8.40 15.00
CA VAL A 26 9.73 -7.93 15.13
C VAL A 26 10.37 -8.31 16.46
N LEU A 27 9.57 -8.39 17.54
CA LEU A 27 10.06 -8.79 18.85
C LEU A 27 10.29 -10.30 18.94
N GLU A 28 9.56 -11.07 18.13
CA GLU A 28 9.65 -12.53 18.09
C GLU A 28 10.73 -13.03 17.11
N SER A 29 10.91 -12.35 15.98
CA SER A 29 11.73 -12.84 14.86
C SER A 29 12.37 -11.71 14.05
N LEU A 30 13.10 -10.82 14.73
CA LEU A 30 13.78 -9.65 14.15
C LEU A 30 14.60 -9.99 12.89
N GLU A 31 15.43 -11.04 12.97
CA GLU A 31 16.33 -11.40 11.87
C GLU A 31 15.58 -11.81 10.60
N THR A 32 14.52 -12.61 10.75
CA THR A 32 13.63 -12.99 9.65
C THR A 32 12.91 -11.78 9.06
N VAL A 33 12.37 -10.89 9.92
CA VAL A 33 11.68 -9.68 9.44
C VAL A 33 12.61 -8.79 8.64
N MET A 34 13.84 -8.57 9.11
CA MET A 34 14.82 -7.71 8.43
C MET A 34 15.34 -8.34 7.14
N THR A 35 15.53 -9.66 7.12
CA THR A 35 15.95 -10.39 5.91
C THR A 35 14.87 -10.31 4.82
N GLU A 36 13.60 -10.46 5.20
CA GLU A 36 12.47 -10.42 4.24
C GLU A 36 11.95 -9.01 3.95
N ALA A 37 12.39 -7.98 4.68
CA ALA A 37 11.88 -6.62 4.57
C ALA A 37 11.89 -6.06 3.12
N PRO A 38 12.94 -6.27 2.29
CA PRO A 38 12.96 -5.79 0.91
C PRO A 38 11.84 -6.42 0.07
N ASP A 39 11.69 -7.75 0.12
CA ASP A 39 10.67 -8.49 -0.63
C ASP A 39 9.25 -8.08 -0.18
N ARG A 40 9.07 -7.88 1.12
CA ARG A 40 7.80 -7.40 1.70
C ARG A 40 7.48 -5.99 1.19
N ALA A 41 8.47 -5.10 1.09
CA ALA A 41 8.30 -3.75 0.57
C ALA A 41 7.91 -3.76 -0.92
N ASP A 42 8.50 -4.63 -1.74
CA ASP A 42 8.18 -4.69 -3.17
C ASP A 42 6.79 -5.29 -3.44
N LYS A 43 6.39 -6.32 -2.68
CA LYS A 43 5.01 -6.81 -2.67
C LYS A 43 4.03 -5.72 -2.25
N ALA A 44 4.36 -4.96 -1.20
CA ALA A 44 3.53 -3.88 -0.70
C ALA A 44 3.32 -2.76 -1.73
N LYS A 45 4.39 -2.37 -2.46
CA LYS A 45 4.33 -1.40 -3.56
C LYS A 45 3.43 -1.90 -4.70
N THR A 46 3.65 -3.14 -5.14
CA THR A 46 2.88 -3.77 -6.22
C THR A 46 1.39 -3.84 -5.87
N ALA A 47 1.06 -4.21 -4.63
CA ALA A 47 -0.32 -4.27 -4.17
C ALA A 47 -1.00 -2.89 -4.12
N ILE A 48 -0.26 -1.82 -3.78
CA ILE A 48 -0.81 -0.46 -3.82
C ILE A 48 -1.10 -0.04 -5.26
N LEU A 49 -0.11 -0.19 -6.15
CA LEU A 49 -0.25 0.16 -7.57
C LEU A 49 -1.39 -0.61 -8.25
N ARG A 50 -1.64 -1.86 -7.81
CA ARG A 50 -2.76 -2.67 -8.31
C ARG A 50 -4.10 -2.26 -7.71
N GLY A 51 -4.15 -1.88 -6.43
CA GLY A 51 -5.37 -1.42 -5.77
C GLY A 51 -5.96 -0.14 -6.38
N ASP A 52 -5.12 0.72 -6.97
CA ASP A 52 -5.55 1.92 -7.69
C ASP A 52 -6.25 1.59 -9.04
N ALA A 53 -6.09 0.37 -9.58
CA ALA A 53 -6.70 -0.05 -10.84
C ALA A 53 -8.15 -0.56 -10.70
N GLU A 54 -8.61 -0.84 -9.48
CA GLU A 54 -9.92 -1.45 -9.22
C GLU A 54 -10.99 -0.45 -8.72
N SER A 55 -10.66 0.84 -8.58
CA SER A 55 -11.58 1.87 -8.07
C SER A 55 -12.24 2.76 -9.14
N THR A 56 -12.12 2.46 -10.43
CA THR A 56 -12.71 3.26 -11.53
C THR A 56 -13.99 2.70 -12.17
N ASP A 57 -14.61 1.66 -11.60
CA ASP A 57 -15.89 1.15 -12.13
C ASP A 57 -16.96 1.04 -11.03
N ASN A 58 -17.56 2.18 -10.70
CA ASN A 58 -18.98 2.18 -10.34
C ASN A 58 -19.63 3.50 -10.75
N SER A 59 -19.50 3.84 -12.03
CA SER A 59 -20.40 4.80 -12.67
C SER A 59 -21.22 4.03 -13.71
N SER A 60 -22.29 3.38 -13.26
CA SER A 60 -23.36 2.98 -14.18
C SER A 60 -24.05 4.24 -14.75
N PRO A 61 -24.07 4.39 -16.08
CA PRO A 61 -25.33 4.62 -16.79
C PRO A 61 -25.42 3.67 -18.02
N PRO A 62 -26.56 3.49 -18.72
CA PRO A 62 -27.70 4.41 -18.81
C PRO A 62 -29.12 3.78 -18.79
N SER A 63 -30.10 4.69 -18.71
CA SER A 63 -31.52 4.62 -19.11
C SER A 63 -32.47 3.69 -18.35
#